data_AF-A0A959PY98-F1
#
_entry.id   AF-A0A959PY98-F1
#
_cell.length_a   1.000
_cell.length_b   1.000
_cell.length_c   1.000
_cell.angle_alpha   90.00
_cell.angle_beta   90.00
_cell.angle_gamma   90.00
#
_symmetry.space_group_name_H-M   'P 1'
#
loop_
_entity.id
_entity.type
_entity.pdbx_description
1 polymer ?
#
loop_
_entity_poly.entity_id
_entity_poly.type
_entity_poly.pdbx_seq_one_letter_code
_entity_poly.pdbx_strand_id
1 'polypeptide(L)'
;MKAHQSTYFVLLLLNILLIACKPATQLQVIKPAAINLPDHINTLATIDRSKPSSGFVDVLEGGVTGESIHQDRNGRRRALEVLTATLTRTPRFQVINTGLEYTGSETGSTFATPLPWDEIEHICEKFGADGVIAIEKFDSNNFRDVTSRKRKTKDKEGNEKEETVYDAKQTVDVHLGWRIYDLQTKSIIDEVDVTDSGSDSETGKKSREEARENLEDPRQVTYR
;
A
#
# COMPACT_ATOMS: atom_id res chain seq x y z
N MET A 1 19.64 -62.06 -37.16
CA MET A 1 20.07 -60.66 -37.36
C MET A 1 18.95 -59.61 -37.21
N LYS A 2 17.66 -59.89 -37.46
CA LYS A 2 16.57 -58.89 -37.32
C LYS A 2 16.22 -58.48 -35.87
N ALA A 3 16.41 -59.36 -34.90
CA ALA A 3 16.06 -59.08 -33.49
C ALA A 3 16.94 -57.98 -32.87
N HIS A 4 18.26 -58.00 -33.10
CA HIS A 4 19.17 -56.98 -32.57
C HIS A 4 18.88 -55.58 -33.11
N GLN A 5 18.52 -55.47 -34.40
CA GLN A 5 18.21 -54.18 -35.03
C GLN A 5 16.96 -53.52 -34.44
N SER A 6 15.95 -54.31 -34.03
CA SER A 6 14.77 -53.81 -33.33
C SER A 6 15.09 -53.36 -31.91
N THR A 7 15.97 -54.07 -31.19
CA THR A 7 16.40 -53.68 -29.83
C THR A 7 17.17 -52.35 -29.84
N TYR A 8 18.07 -52.14 -30.81
CA TYR A 8 18.80 -50.87 -30.94
C TYR A 8 17.87 -49.71 -31.29
N PHE A 9 16.84 -49.94 -32.10
CA PHE A 9 15.87 -48.91 -32.45
C PHE A 9 15.01 -48.48 -31.25
N VAL A 10 14.59 -49.44 -30.41
CA VAL A 10 13.87 -49.15 -29.16
C VAL A 10 14.75 -48.40 -28.15
N LEU A 11 16.03 -48.78 -28.04
CA LEU A 11 17.00 -48.09 -27.17
C LEU A 11 17.28 -46.65 -27.65
N LEU A 12 17.32 -46.42 -28.97
CA LEU A 12 17.48 -45.08 -29.54
C LEU A 12 16.26 -44.18 -29.24
N LEU A 13 15.05 -44.72 -29.41
CA LEU A 13 13.80 -44.02 -29.09
C LEU A 13 13.68 -43.68 -27.59
N LEU A 14 14.13 -44.57 -26.72
CA LEU A 14 14.15 -44.34 -25.27
C LEU A 14 15.11 -43.21 -24.88
N ASN A 15 16.26 -43.10 -25.55
CA ASN A 15 17.20 -42.01 -25.32
C ASN A 15 16.66 -40.65 -25.77
N ILE A 16 15.89 -40.60 -26.86
CA ILE A 16 15.27 -39.34 -27.35
C ILE A 16 14.20 -38.84 -26.37
N LEU A 17 13.47 -39.74 -25.70
CA LEU A 17 12.45 -39.38 -24.71
C LEU A 17 13.02 -38.79 -23.41
N LEU A 18 14.28 -39.11 -23.06
CA LEU A 18 14.91 -38.63 -21.83
C LEU A 18 15.50 -37.21 -21.92
N ILE A 19 15.58 -36.62 -23.12
CA ILE A 19 16.18 -35.27 -23.33
C ILE A 19 15.10 -34.16 -23.29
N ALA A 20 13.81 -34.51 -23.21
CA ALA A 20 12.71 -33.54 -23.32
C ALA A 20 12.38 -32.74 -22.04
N CYS A 21 13.02 -33.03 -20.90
CA CYS A 21 12.75 -32.33 -19.65
C CYS A 21 13.65 -31.09 -19.52
N LYS A 22 13.19 -29.93 -20.02
CA LYS A 22 13.81 -28.64 -19.70
C LYS A 22 13.26 -28.16 -18.34
N PRO A 23 14.10 -27.79 -17.37
CA PRO A 23 13.61 -27.13 -16.16
C PRO A 23 13.01 -25.77 -16.55
N ALA A 24 11.77 -25.52 -16.14
CA ALA A 24 11.14 -24.22 -16.27
C ALA A 24 11.82 -23.26 -15.27
N THR A 25 12.72 -22.42 -15.77
CA THR A 25 13.33 -21.37 -14.95
C THR A 25 12.25 -20.33 -14.62
N GLN A 26 11.86 -20.24 -13.36
CA GLN A 26 11.04 -19.13 -12.88
C GLN A 26 11.90 -17.86 -12.88
N LEU A 27 11.66 -16.98 -13.84
CA LEU A 27 12.24 -15.65 -13.85
C LEU A 27 11.56 -14.85 -12.72
N GLN A 28 12.19 -14.75 -11.57
CA GLN A 28 11.83 -13.73 -10.58
C GLN A 28 12.25 -12.38 -11.15
N VAL A 29 11.31 -11.69 -11.77
CA VAL A 29 11.50 -10.29 -12.16
C VAL A 29 11.55 -9.49 -10.86
N ILE A 30 12.75 -9.18 -10.40
CA ILE A 30 12.96 -8.18 -9.36
C ILE A 30 12.59 -6.84 -10.02
N LYS A 31 11.38 -6.34 -9.75
CA LYS A 31 11.01 -4.97 -10.13
C LYS A 31 12.01 -4.05 -9.42
N PRO A 32 12.79 -3.21 -10.13
CA PRO A 32 13.77 -2.35 -9.48
C PRO A 32 13.06 -1.45 -8.47
N ALA A 33 13.71 -1.20 -7.33
CA ALA A 33 13.24 -0.22 -6.37
C ALA A 33 13.08 1.13 -7.10
N ALA A 34 11.92 1.77 -6.94
CA ALA A 34 11.61 3.00 -7.65
C ALA A 34 12.49 4.19 -7.22
N ILE A 35 13.20 4.07 -6.10
CA ILE A 35 14.02 5.13 -5.49
C ILE A 35 15.49 4.72 -5.56
N ASN A 36 16.31 5.54 -6.20
CA ASN A 36 17.75 5.34 -6.31
C ASN A 36 18.46 6.13 -5.21
N LEU A 37 18.87 5.46 -4.13
CA LEU A 37 19.61 6.09 -3.04
C LEU A 37 21.12 6.14 -3.37
N PRO A 38 21.79 7.28 -3.16
CA PRO A 38 23.23 7.39 -3.26
C PRO A 38 23.99 6.38 -2.40
N ASP A 39 25.20 6.02 -2.84
CA ASP A 39 25.92 4.91 -2.24
C ASP A 39 26.38 5.11 -0.80
N HIS A 40 26.55 6.38 -0.39
CA HIS A 40 26.97 6.77 0.95
C HIS A 40 25.87 6.63 2.01
N ILE A 41 24.60 6.45 1.59
CA ILE A 41 23.49 6.27 2.51
C ILE A 41 23.42 4.82 2.94
N ASN A 42 23.73 4.58 4.21
CA ASN A 42 23.69 3.26 4.84
C ASN A 42 22.60 3.19 5.92
N THR A 43 22.21 4.32 6.51
CA THR A 43 21.19 4.40 7.56
C THR A 43 20.26 5.58 7.32
N LEU A 44 18.95 5.36 7.39
CA LEU A 44 17.92 6.39 7.26
C LEU A 44 17.06 6.47 8.52
N ALA A 45 16.86 7.68 9.04
CA ALA A 45 15.94 7.94 10.15
C ALA A 45 14.55 8.31 9.59
N THR A 46 13.47 7.75 10.13
CA THR A 46 12.10 8.13 9.71
C THR A 46 11.47 9.12 10.68
N ILE A 47 10.76 10.13 10.17
CA ILE A 47 10.00 11.11 10.96
C ILE A 47 8.57 11.29 10.44
N ASP A 48 7.67 11.73 11.32
CA ASP A 48 6.32 12.15 10.95
C ASP A 48 6.23 13.67 10.83
N ARG A 49 5.92 14.18 9.64
CA ARG A 49 5.59 15.58 9.36
C ARG A 49 4.22 15.74 8.73
N SER A 50 3.38 14.71 8.76
CA SER A 50 2.06 14.73 8.11
C SER A 50 0.99 15.44 8.95
N LYS A 51 1.31 15.75 10.21
CA LYS A 51 0.40 16.45 11.13
C LYS A 51 0.16 17.90 10.66
N PRO A 52 -1.10 18.30 10.37
CA PRO A 52 -1.43 19.67 9.97
C PRO A 52 -1.06 20.70 11.04
N SER A 53 -0.60 21.88 10.62
CA SER A 53 -0.23 22.96 11.54
C SER A 53 -1.42 23.75 12.10
N SER A 54 -2.53 23.86 11.36
CA SER A 54 -3.78 24.46 11.84
C SER A 54 -4.56 23.56 12.80
N GLY A 55 -4.10 22.32 12.99
CA GLY A 55 -4.85 21.26 13.67
C GLY A 55 -5.79 20.53 12.71
N PHE A 56 -6.35 19.41 13.16
CA PHE A 56 -7.17 18.50 12.32
C PHE A 56 -8.54 19.06 11.91
N VAL A 57 -8.86 20.32 12.23
CA VAL A 57 -10.22 20.87 12.11
C VAL A 57 -10.58 21.23 10.66
N ASP A 58 -9.60 21.62 9.84
CA ASP A 58 -9.84 22.09 8.47
C ASP A 58 -9.64 21.02 7.39
N VAL A 59 -9.14 19.83 7.74
CA VAL A 59 -8.77 18.76 6.78
C VAL A 59 -9.91 17.77 6.55
N LEU A 60 -11.11 18.04 7.05
CA LEU A 60 -12.22 17.07 7.05
C LEU A 60 -13.48 17.61 6.38
N GLU A 61 -13.70 17.19 5.14
CA GLU A 61 -15.00 17.22 4.48
C GLU A 61 -15.64 15.81 4.59
N GLY A 62 -16.19 15.46 5.75
CA GLY A 62 -16.97 14.24 5.92
C GLY A 62 -16.87 13.57 7.29
N GLY A 63 -17.70 13.99 8.24
CA GLY A 63 -17.94 13.27 9.50
C GLY A 63 -17.24 13.87 10.72
N VAL A 64 -17.93 14.81 11.38
CA VAL A 64 -17.52 15.40 12.67
C VAL A 64 -17.92 14.45 13.81
N THR A 65 -17.26 13.30 13.86
CA THR A 65 -17.29 12.38 15.01
C THR A 65 -15.84 12.02 15.26
N GLY A 66 -15.27 12.30 16.44
CA GLY A 66 -13.82 12.23 16.74
C GLY A 66 -13.10 10.88 16.51
N GLU A 67 -13.77 9.92 15.87
CA GLU A 67 -13.26 8.71 15.25
C GLU A 67 -12.33 9.00 14.05
N SER A 68 -12.62 10.01 13.22
CA SER A 68 -11.80 10.37 12.03
C SER A 68 -10.40 10.87 12.41
N ILE A 69 -10.29 11.73 13.41
CA ILE A 69 -8.99 12.21 13.94
C ILE A 69 -8.13 11.05 14.47
N HIS A 70 -8.76 10.10 15.18
CA HIS A 70 -8.06 8.90 15.64
C HIS A 70 -7.68 7.97 14.48
N GLN A 71 -8.50 7.92 13.43
CA GLN A 71 -8.22 7.14 12.24
C GLN A 71 -6.99 7.68 11.51
N ASP A 72 -6.88 8.99 11.29
CA ASP A 72 -5.76 9.60 10.56
C ASP A 72 -4.44 9.48 11.33
N ARG A 73 -4.47 9.71 12.65
CA ARG A 73 -3.29 9.49 13.51
C ARG A 73 -2.82 8.04 13.49
N ASN A 74 -3.75 7.09 13.53
CA ASN A 74 -3.39 5.69 13.45
C ASN A 74 -2.96 5.29 12.04
N GLY A 75 -3.50 5.95 11.01
CA GLY A 75 -3.16 5.77 9.61
C GLY A 75 -1.73 6.17 9.31
N ARG A 76 -1.32 7.41 9.65
CA ARG A 76 0.06 7.89 9.46
C ARG A 76 1.09 7.02 10.20
N ARG A 77 0.78 6.61 11.43
CA ARG A 77 1.64 5.71 12.22
C ARG A 77 1.81 4.36 11.51
N ARG A 78 0.71 3.77 11.03
CA ARG A 78 0.76 2.51 10.27
C ARG A 78 1.51 2.67 8.95
N ALA A 79 1.34 3.79 8.24
CA ALA A 79 2.08 4.06 7.01
C ALA A 79 3.59 4.10 7.26
N LEU A 80 4.04 4.80 8.31
CA LEU A 80 5.44 4.81 8.74
C LEU A 80 5.95 3.42 9.15
N GLU A 81 5.15 2.65 9.89
CA GLU A 81 5.50 1.28 10.30
C GLU A 81 5.65 0.35 9.09
N VAL A 82 4.70 0.40 8.14
CA VAL A 82 4.73 -0.40 6.92
C VAL A 82 5.90 0.01 6.03
N LEU A 83 6.16 1.31 5.88
CA LEU A 83 7.33 1.80 5.14
C LEU A 83 8.61 1.28 5.78
N THR A 84 8.79 1.50 7.08
CA THR A 84 9.97 1.04 7.83
C THR A 84 10.16 -0.46 7.62
N ALA A 85 9.13 -1.27 7.88
CA ALA A 85 9.19 -2.72 7.72
C ALA A 85 9.49 -3.16 6.28
N THR A 86 8.99 -2.43 5.27
CA THR A 86 9.24 -2.72 3.86
C THR A 86 10.67 -2.40 3.46
N LEU A 87 11.18 -1.25 3.89
CA LEU A 87 12.54 -0.82 3.58
C LEU A 87 13.59 -1.66 4.31
N THR A 88 13.37 -2.01 5.58
CA THR A 88 14.26 -2.89 6.37
C THR A 88 14.41 -4.30 5.78
N ARG A 89 13.48 -4.76 4.93
CA ARG A 89 13.61 -6.05 4.22
C ARG A 89 14.67 -6.01 3.12
N THR A 90 15.10 -4.83 2.69
CA THR A 90 16.12 -4.66 1.66
C THR A 90 17.49 -4.54 2.32
N PRO A 91 18.48 -5.40 1.98
CA PRO A 91 19.78 -5.40 2.67
C PRO A 91 20.68 -4.20 2.35
N ARG A 92 20.23 -3.22 1.56
CA ARG A 92 21.07 -2.11 1.07
C ARG A 92 21.34 -1.05 2.13
N PHE A 93 20.41 -0.82 3.05
CA PHE A 93 20.48 0.21 4.10
C PHE A 93 19.62 -0.17 5.29
N GLN A 94 19.91 0.43 6.45
CA GLN A 94 19.13 0.31 7.67
C GLN A 94 18.12 1.44 7.76
N VAL A 95 16.96 1.17 8.38
CA VAL A 95 15.94 2.19 8.64
C VAL A 95 15.63 2.20 10.13
N ILE A 96 15.73 3.38 10.74
CA ILE A 96 15.49 3.62 12.16
C ILE A 96 14.19 4.38 12.30
N ASN A 97 13.18 3.77 12.93
CA ASN A 97 11.98 4.48 13.31
C ASN A 97 12.24 5.32 14.56
N THR A 98 12.29 6.64 14.39
CA THR A 98 12.65 7.57 15.48
C THR A 98 11.50 7.87 16.43
N GLY A 99 10.25 7.66 15.99
CA GLY A 99 9.05 8.11 16.69
C GLY A 99 8.89 9.63 16.80
N LEU A 100 9.73 10.43 16.12
CA LEU A 100 9.62 11.88 16.14
C LEU A 100 8.44 12.35 15.29
N GLU A 101 7.61 13.21 15.88
CA GLU A 101 6.53 13.93 15.20
C GLU A 101 6.86 15.43 15.16
N TYR A 102 6.84 16.02 13.97
CA TYR A 102 6.95 17.45 13.72
C TYR A 102 5.68 17.95 13.04
N THR A 103 5.52 19.27 13.03
CA THR A 103 4.39 19.90 12.34
C THR A 103 4.71 20.04 10.84
N GLY A 104 3.71 19.71 10.02
CA GLY A 104 3.77 19.71 8.57
C GLY A 104 3.26 20.99 7.92
N SER A 105 2.70 20.82 6.72
CA SER A 105 1.98 21.88 6.01
C SER A 105 0.71 22.27 6.77
N GLU A 106 0.12 23.39 6.36
CA GLU A 106 -1.10 23.92 6.99
C GLU A 106 -2.22 22.88 7.02
N THR A 107 -2.45 22.19 5.90
CA THR A 107 -3.54 21.23 5.73
C THR A 107 -3.11 19.77 5.84
N GLY A 108 -1.81 19.45 5.93
CA GLY A 108 -1.29 18.07 5.88
C GLY A 108 -1.47 17.36 4.52
N SER A 109 -2.09 18.02 3.54
CA SER A 109 -2.37 17.52 2.18
C SER A 109 -1.47 18.15 1.12
N THR A 110 -0.44 18.89 1.53
CA THR A 110 0.65 19.42 0.69
C THR A 110 2.01 19.18 1.35
N PHE A 111 3.09 19.20 0.57
CA PHE A 111 4.44 19.16 1.15
C PHE A 111 4.72 20.44 1.93
N ALA A 112 5.20 20.29 3.17
CA ALA A 112 5.66 21.43 3.95
C ALA A 112 6.93 22.02 3.32
N THR A 113 7.28 23.25 3.72
CA THR A 113 8.63 23.75 3.48
C THR A 113 9.66 22.73 4.01
N PRO A 114 10.73 22.46 3.24
CA PRO A 114 11.78 21.56 3.69
C PRO A 114 12.30 21.95 5.07
N LEU A 115 12.61 20.95 5.91
CA LEU A 115 13.30 21.22 7.16
C LEU A 115 14.64 21.92 6.89
N PRO A 116 15.02 22.89 7.73
CA PRO A 116 16.37 23.43 7.75
C PRO A 116 17.43 22.33 7.90
N TRP A 117 18.59 22.50 7.27
CA TRP A 117 19.63 21.48 7.26
C TRP A 117 20.23 21.19 8.65
N ASP A 118 20.23 22.17 9.54
CA ASP A 118 20.62 22.03 10.94
C ASP A 118 19.67 21.11 11.73
N GLU A 119 18.37 21.13 11.44
CA GLU A 119 17.42 20.17 12.02
C GLU A 119 17.67 18.75 11.48
N ILE A 120 17.94 18.61 10.18
CA ILE A 120 18.30 17.31 9.57
C ILE A 120 19.60 16.78 10.18
N GLU A 121 20.61 17.63 10.34
CA GLU A 121 21.88 17.31 10.99
C GLU A 121 21.65 16.82 12.42
N HIS A 122 20.85 17.54 13.21
CA HIS A 122 20.52 17.15 14.57
C HIS A 122 19.82 15.78 14.66
N ILE A 123 18.86 15.50 13.78
CA ILE A 123 18.18 14.20 13.72
C ILE A 123 19.20 13.09 13.37
N CYS A 124 19.99 13.30 12.32
CA CYS A 124 20.98 12.33 11.86
C CYS A 124 22.05 12.05 12.93
N GLU A 125 22.56 13.07 13.61
CA GLU A 125 23.51 12.91 14.72
C GLU A 125 22.90 12.10 15.88
N LYS A 126 21.66 12.41 16.25
CA LYS A 126 20.96 11.75 17.36
C LYS A 126 20.72 10.26 17.12
N PHE A 127 20.44 9.87 15.88
CA PHE A 127 20.10 8.49 15.52
C PHE A 127 21.21 7.75 14.76
N GLY A 128 22.35 8.40 14.48
CA GLY A 128 23.44 7.81 13.69
C GLY A 128 23.01 7.51 12.25
N ALA A 129 22.25 8.41 11.63
CA ALA A 129 21.73 8.25 10.26
C ALA A 129 22.49 9.12 9.26
N ASP A 130 22.47 8.70 7.98
CA ASP A 130 23.07 9.41 6.85
C ASP A 130 22.04 10.32 6.14
N GLY A 131 20.75 10.13 6.45
CA GLY A 131 19.65 10.87 5.88
C GLY A 131 18.32 10.64 6.62
N VAL A 132 17.29 11.34 6.18
CA VAL A 132 15.96 11.32 6.80
C VAL A 132 14.89 11.00 5.77
N ILE A 133 13.96 10.12 6.11
CA ILE A 133 12.71 9.93 5.38
C ILE A 133 11.56 10.55 6.19
N ALA A 134 10.87 11.53 5.64
CA ALA A 134 9.71 12.16 6.25
C ALA A 134 8.42 11.70 5.55
N ILE A 135 7.40 11.31 6.32
CA ILE A 135 6.01 11.37 5.82
C ILE A 135 5.57 12.82 5.92
N GLU A 136 5.30 13.45 4.78
CA GLU A 136 4.94 14.86 4.66
C GLU A 136 3.44 15.04 4.45
N LYS A 137 2.77 14.01 3.90
CA LYS A 137 1.34 14.03 3.60
C LYS A 137 0.69 12.72 4.02
N PHE A 138 -0.44 12.82 4.71
CA PHE A 138 -1.31 11.70 5.02
C PHE A 138 -2.75 12.19 5.03
N ASP A 139 -3.57 11.66 4.12
CA ASP A 139 -5.01 11.87 4.10
C ASP A 139 -5.72 10.57 3.72
N SER A 140 -6.90 10.33 4.30
CA SER A 140 -7.69 9.14 3.97
C SER A 140 -9.15 9.50 3.77
N ASN A 141 -9.67 9.12 2.60
CA ASN A 141 -11.06 9.36 2.20
C ASN A 141 -11.79 8.02 2.12
N ASN A 142 -13.02 7.97 2.63
CA ASN A 142 -13.85 6.78 2.55
C ASN A 142 -15.25 7.13 2.04
N PHE A 143 -15.57 6.62 0.86
CA PHE A 143 -16.85 6.84 0.19
C PHE A 143 -17.69 5.57 0.21
N ARG A 144 -18.92 5.67 0.70
CA ARG A 144 -19.89 4.56 0.76
C ARG A 144 -21.16 4.93 0.01
N ASP A 145 -21.55 4.10 -0.95
CA ASP A 145 -22.80 4.25 -1.70
C ASP A 145 -23.66 2.98 -1.64
N VAL A 146 -24.99 3.13 -1.73
CA VAL A 146 -25.93 2.01 -1.75
C VAL A 146 -27.04 2.25 -2.76
N THR A 147 -27.07 1.38 -3.77
CA THR A 147 -28.10 1.36 -4.81
C THR A 147 -29.05 0.19 -4.59
N SER A 148 -30.20 0.20 -5.27
CA SER A 148 -31.18 -0.89 -5.21
C SER A 148 -31.59 -1.30 -6.61
N ARG A 149 -31.73 -2.60 -6.86
CA ARG A 149 -32.18 -3.14 -8.14
C ARG A 149 -33.09 -4.33 -7.97
N LYS A 150 -33.91 -4.62 -8.99
CA LYS A 150 -34.72 -5.84 -9.05
C LYS A 150 -33.86 -7.01 -9.55
N ARG A 151 -33.92 -8.14 -8.87
CA ARG A 151 -33.27 -9.39 -9.24
C ARG A 151 -34.32 -10.48 -9.39
N LYS A 152 -34.36 -11.11 -10.57
CA LYS A 152 -35.16 -12.31 -10.77
C LYS A 152 -34.49 -13.51 -10.11
N THR A 153 -35.27 -14.26 -9.35
CA THR A 153 -34.86 -15.52 -8.70
C THR A 153 -35.95 -16.57 -8.92
N LYS A 154 -35.60 -17.84 -8.79
CA LYS A 154 -36.57 -18.94 -8.85
C LYS A 154 -36.86 -19.44 -7.44
N ASP A 155 -38.13 -19.68 -7.14
CA ASP A 155 -38.51 -20.37 -5.91
C ASP A 155 -38.21 -21.88 -6.00
N LYS A 156 -38.52 -22.62 -4.93
CA LYS A 156 -38.30 -24.08 -4.86
C LYS A 156 -39.17 -24.86 -5.86
N GLU A 157 -40.20 -24.24 -6.42
CA GLU A 157 -41.18 -24.80 -7.36
C GLU A 157 -40.85 -24.43 -8.81
N GLY A 158 -39.85 -23.56 -9.03
CA GLY A 158 -39.35 -23.14 -10.33
C GLY A 158 -39.98 -21.88 -10.91
N ASN A 159 -40.89 -21.22 -10.18
CA ASN A 159 -41.54 -19.99 -10.63
C ASN A 159 -40.59 -18.79 -10.51
N GLU A 160 -40.67 -17.85 -11.47
CA GLU A 160 -39.91 -16.60 -11.38
C GLU A 160 -40.52 -15.65 -10.35
N LYS A 161 -39.67 -15.14 -9.45
CA LYS A 161 -40.00 -14.10 -8.48
C LYS A 161 -39.01 -12.94 -8.63
N GLU A 162 -39.54 -11.72 -8.61
CA GLU A 162 -38.73 -10.51 -8.52
C GLU A 162 -38.50 -10.12 -7.05
N GLU A 163 -37.24 -9.98 -6.68
CA GLU A 163 -36.83 -9.51 -5.36
C GLU A 163 -36.02 -8.23 -5.49
N THR A 164 -36.25 -7.26 -4.60
CA THR A 164 -35.36 -6.09 -4.51
C THR A 164 -34.10 -6.51 -3.77
N VAL A 165 -32.93 -6.25 -4.35
CA VAL A 165 -31.63 -6.39 -3.69
C VAL A 165 -30.97 -5.02 -3.60
N TYR A 166 -30.08 -4.87 -2.62
CA TYR A 166 -29.36 -3.64 -2.34
C TYR A 166 -27.87 -3.89 -2.52
N ASP A 167 -27.25 -3.14 -3.42
CA ASP A 167 -25.81 -3.26 -3.71
C ASP A 167 -25.10 -2.09 -3.04
N ALA A 168 -24.25 -2.40 -2.07
CA ALA A 168 -23.40 -1.46 -1.37
C ALA A 168 -21.99 -1.49 -1.98
N LYS A 169 -21.38 -0.32 -2.10
CA LYS A 169 -20.00 -0.15 -2.56
C LYS A 169 -19.27 0.78 -1.61
N GLN A 170 -18.05 0.39 -1.26
CA GLN A 170 -17.10 1.19 -0.50
C GLN A 170 -15.87 1.44 -1.37
N THR A 171 -15.39 2.68 -1.39
CA THR A 171 -14.08 3.05 -1.95
C THR A 171 -13.30 3.78 -0.86
N VAL A 172 -12.07 3.36 -0.63
CA VAL A 172 -11.15 3.97 0.33
C VAL A 172 -9.94 4.48 -0.43
N ASP A 173 -9.69 5.77 -0.37
CA ASP A 173 -8.50 6.41 -0.96
C ASP A 173 -7.56 6.82 0.18
N VAL A 174 -6.27 6.57 0.00
CA VAL A 174 -5.21 6.98 0.93
C VAL A 174 -4.17 7.76 0.15
N HIS A 175 -3.94 9.00 0.55
CA HIS A 175 -2.94 9.89 -0.03
C HIS A 175 -1.71 9.95 0.89
N LEU A 176 -0.54 9.66 0.33
CA LEU A 176 0.73 9.57 1.04
C LEU A 176 1.79 10.41 0.32
N GLY A 177 2.47 11.27 1.07
CA GLY A 177 3.59 12.06 0.60
C GLY A 177 4.84 11.73 1.39
N TRP A 178 5.93 11.39 0.70
CA TRP A 178 7.22 11.08 1.29
C TRP A 178 8.29 12.04 0.77
N ARG A 179 9.20 12.47 1.64
CA ARG A 179 10.38 13.24 1.25
C ARG A 179 11.63 12.61 1.84
N ILE A 180 12.71 12.57 1.04
CA ILE A 180 13.98 11.98 1.46
C ILE A 180 15.08 13.04 1.45
N TYR A 181 15.77 13.20 2.56
CA TYR A 181 16.88 14.12 2.78
C TYR A 181 18.22 13.38 2.80
N ASP A 182 19.22 13.93 2.15
CA ASP A 182 20.62 13.52 2.22
C ASP A 182 21.43 14.54 3.03
N LEU A 183 21.98 14.11 4.17
CA LEU A 183 22.77 15.00 5.02
C LEU A 183 24.12 15.37 4.37
N GLN A 184 24.77 14.41 3.71
CA GLN A 184 26.12 14.61 3.18
C GLN A 184 26.12 15.66 2.07
N THR A 185 25.18 15.54 1.13
CA THR A 185 25.08 16.47 -0.01
C THR A 185 24.21 17.68 0.29
N LYS A 186 23.50 17.68 1.44
CA LYS A 186 22.50 18.70 1.81
C LYS A 186 21.50 18.90 0.66
N SER A 187 20.92 17.80 0.19
CA SER A 187 19.96 17.79 -0.91
C SER A 187 18.72 16.95 -0.59
N ILE A 188 17.60 17.28 -1.23
CA ILE A 188 16.41 16.44 -1.24
C ILE A 188 16.59 15.44 -2.38
N ILE A 189 16.64 14.16 -2.04
CA ILE A 189 16.84 13.07 -3.02
C ILE A 189 15.58 12.87 -3.83
N ASP A 190 14.42 12.87 -3.16
CA ASP A 190 13.13 12.61 -3.79
C ASP A 190 11.97 13.19 -2.97
N GLU A 191 10.87 13.46 -3.69
CA GLU A 191 9.55 13.79 -3.15
C GLU A 191 8.50 12.96 -3.91
N VAL A 192 7.91 12.00 -3.20
CA VAL A 192 6.99 11.03 -3.78
C VAL A 192 5.60 11.28 -3.23
N ASP A 193 4.64 11.54 -4.13
CA ASP A 193 3.22 11.70 -3.80
C ASP A 193 2.44 10.55 -4.45
N VAL A 194 1.78 9.74 -3.62
CA VAL A 194 1.09 8.52 -4.03
C VAL A 194 -0.31 8.54 -3.48
N THR A 195 -1.27 8.21 -4.34
CA THR A 195 -2.62 7.86 -3.94
C THR A 195 -2.82 6.37 -4.19
N ASP A 196 -3.28 5.66 -3.18
CA ASP A 196 -3.67 4.26 -3.27
C ASP A 196 -5.17 4.13 -2.99
N SER A 197 -5.85 3.29 -3.75
CA SER A 197 -7.31 3.16 -3.72
C SER A 197 -7.72 1.71 -3.55
N GLY A 198 -8.46 1.42 -2.48
CA GLY A 198 -9.11 0.15 -2.21
C GLY A 198 -10.60 0.24 -2.47
N SER A 199 -11.23 -0.89 -2.79
CA SER A 199 -12.69 -0.94 -2.88
C SER A 199 -13.26 -2.27 -2.45
N ASP A 200 -14.42 -2.22 -1.83
CA ASP A 200 -15.22 -3.37 -1.43
C ASP A 200 -16.66 -3.22 -1.94
N SER A 201 -17.36 -4.32 -2.16
CA SER A 201 -18.74 -4.30 -2.66
C SER A 201 -19.52 -5.52 -2.19
N GLU A 202 -20.70 -5.28 -1.62
CA GLU A 202 -21.53 -6.31 -1.01
C GLU A 202 -23.01 -6.17 -1.40
N THR A 203 -23.75 -7.27 -1.34
CA THR A 203 -25.19 -7.29 -1.67
C THR A 203 -26.03 -7.72 -0.47
N GLY A 204 -26.93 -6.84 -0.02
CA GLY A 204 -27.97 -7.12 0.97
C GLY A 204 -29.32 -7.50 0.33
N LYS A 205 -30.12 -8.30 1.04
CA LYS A 205 -31.44 -8.77 0.54
C LYS A 205 -32.62 -8.10 1.23
N LYS A 206 -32.45 -7.61 2.45
CA LYS A 206 -33.52 -7.08 3.30
C LYS A 206 -33.60 -5.57 3.25
N SER A 207 -32.46 -4.87 3.30
CA SER A 207 -32.43 -3.42 3.36
C SER A 207 -31.12 -2.83 2.85
N ARG A 208 -31.10 -1.50 2.66
CA ARG A 208 -29.88 -0.72 2.41
C ARG A 208 -28.88 -0.83 3.57
N GLU A 209 -29.36 -0.91 4.80
CA GLU A 209 -28.51 -0.95 5.98
C GLU A 209 -27.80 -2.30 6.12
N GLU A 210 -28.52 -3.40 5.89
CA GLU A 210 -27.91 -4.74 5.85
C GLU A 210 -26.79 -4.80 4.80
N ALA A 211 -26.99 -4.20 3.62
CA ALA A 211 -25.96 -4.14 2.60
C ALA A 211 -24.73 -3.34 3.05
N ARG A 212 -24.91 -2.27 3.84
CA ARG A 212 -23.80 -1.48 4.39
C ARG A 212 -23.04 -2.20 5.49
N GLU A 213 -23.75 -2.88 6.38
CA GLU A 213 -23.15 -3.62 7.50
C GLU A 213 -22.30 -4.81 7.03
N ASN A 214 -22.60 -5.34 5.83
CA ASN A 214 -21.81 -6.40 5.23
C ASN A 214 -20.45 -5.92 4.68
N LEU A 215 -20.29 -4.62 4.41
CA LEU A 215 -19.02 -4.08 3.89
C LEU A 215 -17.90 -4.27 4.90
N GLU A 216 -16.70 -4.54 4.39
CA GLU A 216 -15.48 -4.62 5.20
C GLU A 216 -15.24 -3.32 5.97
N ASP A 217 -14.59 -3.46 7.14
CA ASP A 217 -14.03 -2.31 7.83
C ASP A 217 -13.09 -1.55 6.88
N PRO A 218 -13.19 -0.21 6.74
CA PRO A 218 -12.36 0.58 5.84
C PRO A 218 -10.86 0.33 6.00
N ARG A 219 -10.42 -0.07 7.20
CA ARG A 219 -9.02 -0.36 7.54
C ARG A 219 -8.53 -1.73 7.07
N GLN A 220 -9.43 -2.56 6.56
CA GLN A 220 -9.14 -3.91 6.06
C GLN A 220 -9.38 -4.04 4.55
N VAL A 221 -9.91 -2.99 3.91
CA VAL A 221 -10.16 -2.97 2.47
C VAL A 221 -8.86 -3.26 1.74
N THR A 222 -8.94 -4.20 0.81
CA THR A 222 -7.78 -4.57 -0.01
C THR A 222 -7.51 -3.51 -1.07
N TYR A 223 -6.30 -2.95 -1.04
CA TYR A 223 -5.77 -1.99 -2.00
C TYR A 223 -5.22 -2.72 -3.24
N ARG A 224 -5.27 -2.08 -4.43
CA ARG A 224 -4.94 -2.72 -5.73
C ARG A 224 -3.75 -2.09 -6.43
#